data_AF-A0A370D7A2-F1
#
_entry.id   AF-A0A370D7A2-F1
#
_cell.length_a   1.000
_cell.length_b   1.000
_cell.length_c   1.000
_cell.angle_alpha   90.00
_cell.angle_beta   90.00
_cell.angle_gamma   90.00
#
_symmetry.space_group_name_H-M   'P 1'
#
loop_
_entity.id
_entity.type
_entity.pdbx_description
1 polymer ?
#
loop_
_entity_poly.entity_id
_entity_poly.type
_entity_poly.pdbx_seq_one_letter_code
_entity_poly.pdbx_strand_id
1 'polypeptide(L)' 'MSGKAESEALASYWQQQIEAWQSSGQTQQAYCKANELSYHRFGYWWRKLRHQSPEAQSQKGSVFVPVL' A
#
# COMPACT_ATOMS: atom_id res chain seq x y z
N MET A 1 -18.11 -19.64 -3.82
CA MET A 1 -17.90 -18.82 -2.60
C MET A 1 -16.46 -19.01 -2.12
N SER A 2 -15.48 -18.29 -2.68
CA SER A 2 -14.06 -18.46 -2.29
C SER A 2 -13.17 -17.21 -2.36
N GLY A 3 -13.70 -16.05 -2.77
CA GLY A 3 -12.85 -14.88 -3.06
C GLY A 3 -12.41 -14.03 -1.85
N LYS A 4 -13.06 -14.14 -0.68
CA LYS A 4 -12.74 -13.28 0.47
C LYS A 4 -11.47 -13.71 1.22
N ALA A 5 -11.34 -14.99 1.56
CA ALA A 5 -10.19 -15.49 2.32
C ALA A 5 -8.87 -15.34 1.56
N GLU A 6 -8.87 -15.58 0.25
CA GLU A 6 -7.68 -15.37 -0.60
C GLU A 6 -7.27 -13.89 -0.62
N SER A 7 -8.25 -12.98 -0.62
CA SER A 7 -7.99 -11.54 -0.61
C SER A 7 -7.40 -11.03 0.71
N GLU A 8 -7.74 -11.67 1.84
CA GLU A 8 -7.21 -11.35 3.17
C GLU A 8 -5.77 -11.84 3.33
N ALA A 9 -5.49 -13.09 2.93
CA ALA A 9 -4.12 -13.62 2.93
C ALA A 9 -3.18 -12.79 2.04
N LEU A 10 -3.68 -12.35 0.88
CA LEU A 10 -2.94 -11.48 -0.02
C LEU A 10 -2.72 -10.09 0.60
N ALA A 11 -3.72 -9.53 1.30
CA ALA A 11 -3.57 -8.27 2.03
C ALA A 11 -2.48 -8.35 3.11
N SER A 12 -2.47 -9.41 3.92
CA SER A 12 -1.45 -9.62 4.95
C SER A 12 -0.06 -9.79 4.35
N TYR A 13 0.07 -10.51 3.24
CA TYR A 13 1.34 -10.64 2.52
C TYR A 13 1.86 -9.27 2.06
N TRP A 14 1.03 -8.47 1.40
CA TRP A 14 1.45 -7.16 0.90
C TRP A 14 1.72 -6.15 2.01
N GLN A 15 1.00 -6.23 3.12
CA GLN A 15 1.27 -5.41 4.31
C GLN A 15 2.69 -5.65 4.83
N GLN A 16 3.11 -6.92 4.97
CA GLN A 16 4.47 -7.27 5.39
C GLN A 16 5.52 -6.76 4.40
N GLN A 17 5.28 -6.89 3.09
CA GLN A 17 6.20 -6.36 2.08
C GLN A 17 6.34 -4.84 2.14
N ILE A 18 5.26 -4.13 2.46
CA ILE A 18 5.27 -2.67 2.58
C ILE A 18 6.02 -2.24 3.86
N GLU A 19 5.86 -2.94 4.97
CA GLU A 19 6.59 -2.67 6.21
C GLU A 19 8.09 -2.92 6.05
N ALA A 20 8.47 -4.04 5.42
CA ALA A 20 9.85 -4.35 5.08
C ALA A 20 10.45 -3.32 4.10
N TRP A 21 9.66 -2.86 3.12
CA TRP A 21 10.09 -1.76 2.25
C TRP A 21 10.33 -0.47 3.02
N GLN A 22 9.41 -0.06 3.90
CA GLN A 22 9.55 1.17 4.69
C GLN A 22 10.78 1.15 5.61
N SER A 23 11.08 0.01 6.24
CA SER A 23 12.26 -0.14 7.09
C SER A 23 13.56 -0.21 6.30
N SER A 24 13.52 -0.64 5.04
CA SER A 24 14.71 -0.76 4.19
C SER A 24 15.29 0.58 3.72
N GLY A 25 14.50 1.66 3.74
CA GLY A 25 14.91 2.96 3.19
C GLY A 25 15.12 2.99 1.66
N GLN A 26 14.79 1.90 0.96
CA GLN A 26 14.94 1.80 -0.49
C GLN A 26 13.83 2.56 -1.22
N THR A 27 14.06 2.90 -2.48
CA THR A 27 12.95 3.31 -3.36
C THR A 27 12.05 2.10 -3.66
N GLN A 28 10.76 2.34 -3.96
CA GLN A 28 9.82 1.26 -4.28
C GLN A 28 10.34 0.38 -5.43
N GLN A 29 10.95 0.99 -6.44
CA GLN A 29 11.47 0.26 -7.61
C GLN A 29 12.67 -0.63 -7.24
N ALA A 30 13.59 -0.13 -6.42
CA ALA A 30 14.72 -0.91 -5.94
C ALA A 30 14.27 -2.10 -5.09
N TYR A 31 13.34 -1.86 -4.15
CA TYR A 31 12.77 -2.92 -3.32
C TYR A 31 12.02 -3.98 -4.13
N CYS A 32 11.19 -3.55 -5.09
CA CYS A 32 10.47 -4.47 -5.96
C CYS A 32 11.42 -5.30 -6.82
N LYS A 33 12.50 -4.70 -7.34
CA LYS A 33 13.51 -5.42 -8.12
C LYS A 33 14.28 -6.42 -7.26
N ALA A 34 14.63 -6.06 -6.03
CA ALA A 34 15.40 -6.91 -5.11
C ALA A 34 14.58 -8.11 -4.59
N ASN A 35 13.26 -7.94 -4.43
CA ASN A 35 12.36 -8.96 -3.89
C ASN A 35 11.48 -9.63 -4.98
N GLU A 36 11.81 -9.42 -6.26
CA GLU A 36 11.06 -9.97 -7.41
C GLU A 36 9.55 -9.66 -7.38
N LEU A 37 9.19 -8.49 -6.83
CA LEU A 37 7.82 -8.05 -6.72
C LEU A 37 7.39 -7.29 -7.97
N SER A 38 6.13 -7.48 -8.36
CA SER A 38 5.51 -6.66 -9.39
C SER A 38 5.30 -5.23 -8.87
N TYR A 39 5.98 -4.27 -9.48
CA TYR A 39 5.86 -2.85 -9.15
C TYR A 39 4.40 -2.34 -9.21
N HIS A 40 3.65 -2.75 -10.23
CA HIS A 40 2.24 -2.37 -10.36
C HIS A 40 1.36 -2.94 -9.24
N ARG A 41 1.57 -4.21 -8.86
CA ARG A 41 0.81 -4.83 -7.76
C ARG A 41 1.18 -4.19 -6.43
N PHE A 42 2.47 -3.94 -6.20
CA PHE A 42 2.95 -3.22 -5.02
C PHE A 42 2.24 -1.86 -4.88
N GLY A 43 2.24 -1.05 -5.94
CA GLY A 43 1.59 0.26 -5.92
C GLY A 43 0.07 0.21 -5.75
N TYR A 44 -0.60 -0.84 -6.26
CA TYR A 44 -2.02 -1.07 -5.99
C TYR A 44 -2.27 -1.38 -4.50
N TRP A 45 -1.55 -2.35 -3.94
CA TRP A 45 -1.72 -2.78 -2.56
C TRP A 45 -1.31 -1.70 -1.56
N TRP A 46 -0.25 -0.95 -1.83
CA TRP A 46 0.16 0.18 -1.01
C TRP A 46 -0.93 1.25 -0.90
N ARG A 47 -1.57 1.62 -2.02
CA ARG A 47 -2.72 2.54 -1.99
C ARG A 47 -3.90 1.94 -1.25
N LYS A 48 -4.25 0.68 -1.55
CA LYS A 48 -5.39 -0.02 -0.95
C LYS A 48 -5.26 -0.09 0.57
N LEU A 49 -4.09 -0.49 1.09
CA LEU A 49 -3.84 -0.66 2.52
C LEU A 49 -3.77 0.68 3.27
N ARG A 50 -3.24 1.74 2.63
CA ARG A 50 -3.31 3.11 3.18
C ARG A 50 -4.74 3.59 3.42
N HIS A 51 -5.69 3.18 2.59
CA HIS A 51 -7.11 3.53 2.75
C HIS A 51 -7.88 2.62 3.71
N GLN A 52 -7.27 1.53 4.20
CA GLN A 52 -7.91 0.60 5.14
C GLN A 52 -7.47 0.78 6.59
N SER A 53 -6.54 1.70 6.90
CA SER A 53 -6.35 2.10 8.30
C SER A 53 -7.65 2.76 8.82
N PRO A 54 -8.23 2.29 9.93
CA PRO A 54 -9.42 2.89 10.53
C PRO A 54 -9.24 4.37 10.90
N GLU A 55 -8.00 4.85 10.97
CA GLU A 55 -7.65 6.23 11.29
C GLU A 55 -7.73 7.18 10.07
N ALA A 56 -7.83 6.63 8.85
CA ALA A 56 -7.79 7.40 7.59
C ALA A 56 -9.15 7.58 6.90
N GLN A 57 -10.27 7.19 7.53
CA GLN A 57 -11.61 7.50 7.00
C GLN A 57 -12.05 8.96 7.22
N SER A 58 -11.22 9.81 7.84
CA SER A 58 -11.54 11.22 8.07
C SER A 58 -10.68 12.24 7.30
N GLN A 59 -9.95 11.83 6.25
CA GLN A 59 -9.28 12.78 5.34
C GLN A 59 -9.78 12.65 3.91
N LYS A 60 -11.10 12.76 3.77
CA LYS A 60 -11.74 13.25 2.55
C LYS A 60 -11.59 14.78 2.55
N GLY A 61 -10.38 15.24 2.26
CA GLY A 61 -10.04 16.66 2.24
C GLY A 61 -9.11 16.92 1.08
N SER A 62 -9.69 17.25 -0.07
CA SER A 62 -9.00 17.96 -1.13
C SER A 62 -8.22 19.13 -0.51
N VAL A 63 -6.89 19.07 -0.51
CA VAL A 63 -6.07 20.25 -0.27
C VAL A 63 -6.21 21.12 -1.51
N PHE A 64 -7.32 21.85 -1.59
CA PHE A 64 -7.44 23.04 -2.39
C PHE A 64 -6.69 24.11 -1.59
N VAL A 65 -5.51 24.50 -2.06
CA VAL A 65 -4.76 25.61 -1.46
C VAL A 65 -5.42 26.90 -1.96
N PRO A 66 -6.05 27.75 -1.11
CA PRO A 66 -6.43 29.07 -1.55
C PRO A 66 -5.17 29.93 -1.63
N VAL A 67 -4.81 30.38 -2.83
CA VAL A 67 -3.87 31.49 -2.99
C VAL A 67 -4.67 32.78 -2.75
N LEU A 68 -4.12 33.65 -1.90
CA LEU A 68 -4.63 34.98 -1.57
C LEU A 68 -4.71 35.89 -2.79
#